data_AF-A0A382FAU4-F1
#
_entry.id   AF-A0A382FAU4-F1
#
_cell.length_a   1.000
_cell.length_b   1.000
_cell.length_c   1.000
_cell.angle_alpha   90.00
_cell.angle_beta   90.00
_cell.angle_gamma   90.00
#
_symmetry.space_group_name_H-M   'P 1'
#
loop_
_entity.id
_entity.type
_entity.pdbx_description
1 polymer ?
#
loop_
_entity_poly.entity_id
_entity_poly.type
_entity_poly.pdbx_seq_one_letter_code
_entity_poly.pdbx_strand_id
1 'polypeptide(L)' 'MKTRLFEIFTSIEGEGILYGTKTLFVRLAGCPYSCFYCDTLDALPLDSGKEYSINEACDLIDKNLQ' A
#
# COMPACT_ATOMS: atom_id res chain seq x y z
N MET A 1 4.15 7.57 16.39
CA MET A 1 3.01 7.41 15.45
C MET A 1 3.05 6.01 14.86
N LYS A 2 1.90 5.44 14.51
CA LYS A 2 1.79 4.09 13.93
C LYS A 2 1.04 4.14 12.60
N THR A 3 1.29 3.17 11.73
CA THR A 3 0.59 2.99 10.46
C THR A 3 0.33 1.51 10.21
N ARG A 4 -0.62 1.18 9.34
CA ARG A 4 -0.89 -0.19 8.91
C ARG A 4 -0.64 -0.33 7.42
N LEU A 5 0.23 -1.26 7.05
CA LEU A 5 0.52 -1.59 5.66
C LEU A 5 -0.27 -2.85 5.29
N PHE A 6 -1.08 -2.77 4.25
CA PHE A 6 -1.83 -3.90 3.70
C PHE A 6 -0.91 -4.81 2.89
N GLU A 7 -0.15 -4.23 1.96
CA GLU A 7 0.82 -4.95 1.14
C GLU A 7 1.94 -4.03 0.64
N ILE A 8 3.08 -4.64 0.32
CA ILE A 8 4.23 -4.00 -0.31
C ILE A 8 4.78 -4.94 -1.38
N PHE A 9 4.91 -4.46 -2.62
CA PHE A 9 5.39 -5.29 -3.73
C PHE A 9 5.92 -4.43 -4.88
N THR A 10 6.84 -4.99 -5.66
CA THR A 10 7.37 -4.35 -6.87
C THR A 10 6.65 -4.88 -8.10
N SER A 11 6.17 -3.98 -8.95
CA SER A 11 5.52 -4.33 -10.22
C SER A 11 5.77 -3.23 -11.27
N ILE A 12 5.02 -3.26 -12.36
CA ILE A 12 4.95 -2.19 -13.36
C ILE A 12 3.71 -1.33 -13.10
N GLU A 13 3.85 -0.01 -13.14
CA GLU A 13 2.73 0.92 -13.03
C GLU A 13 1.73 0.72 -14.18
N GLY A 14 0.47 0.49 -13.79
CA GLY A 14 -0.61 0.09 -14.69
C GLY A 14 -1.45 1.26 -15.17
N GLU A 15 -1.29 2.46 -14.60
CA GLU A 15 -2.14 3.61 -14.89
C GLU A 15 -1.39 4.97 -14.92
N GLY A 16 -2.05 5.99 -15.47
CA GLY A 16 -1.59 7.38 -15.41
C GLY A 16 -0.35 7.70 -16.25
N ILE A 17 0.37 8.75 -15.87
CA ILE A 17 1.51 9.31 -16.63
C ILE A 17 2.75 8.42 -16.53
N LEU A 18 2.86 7.65 -15.45
CA LEU A 18 3.99 6.76 -15.18
C LEU A 18 3.72 5.32 -15.65
N TYR A 19 2.65 5.10 -16.43
CA TYR A 19 2.36 3.80 -17.02
C TYR A 19 3.61 3.14 -17.63
N GLY A 20 3.87 1.89 -17.27
CA GLY A 20 5.00 1.12 -17.78
C GLY A 20 6.30 1.25 -16.96
N THR A 21 6.37 2.10 -15.93
CA THR A 21 7.57 2.19 -15.09
C THR A 21 7.61 1.09 -14.02
N LYS A 22 8.82 0.58 -13.71
CA LYS A 22 9.02 -0.26 -12.51
C LYS A 22 8.76 0.57 -11.26
N THR A 23 7.83 0.13 -10.42
CA THR A 23 7.36 0.87 -9.24
C THR A 23 7.25 -0.06 -8.03
N LEU A 24 7.70 0.43 -6.87
CA LEU A 24 7.40 -0.17 -5.58
C LEU A 24 6.06 0.37 -5.08
N PHE A 25 5.07 -0.50 -4.95
CA PHE A 25 3.75 -0.17 -4.42
C PHE A 25 3.74 -0.37 -2.90
N VAL A 26 3.21 0.61 -2.19
CA VAL A 26 2.99 0.57 -0.74
C VAL A 26 1.52 0.88 -0.50
N ARG A 27 0.71 -0.15 -0.21
CA ARG A 27 -0.72 0.03 0.07
C ARG A 27 -0.95 0.15 1.57
N LEU A 28 -1.56 1.24 1.99
CA LEU A 28 -2.03 1.41 3.37
C LEU A 28 -3.36 0.70 3.59
N ALA A 29 -3.61 0.31 4.83
CA ALA A 29 -4.90 -0.20 5.27
C ALA A 29 -5.87 0.92 5.65
N GLY A 30 -7.15 0.70 5.36
CA GLY A 30 -8.23 1.59 5.76
C GLY A 30 -8.63 2.58 4.66
N CYS A 31 -9.93 2.67 4.41
CA CYS A 31 -10.53 3.74 3.61
C CYS A 31 -11.87 4.14 4.23
N PRO A 32 -12.16 5.44 4.41
CA PRO A 32 -13.43 5.89 5.00
C PRO A 32 -14.61 5.73 4.04
N TYR A 33 -14.37 5.36 2.78
CA TYR A 33 -15.40 5.19 1.76
C TYR A 33 -15.71 3.71 1.52
N SER A 34 -16.99 3.42 1.28
CA SER A 34 -17.53 2.11 0.94
C SER A 34 -18.04 2.08 -0.51
N CYS A 35 -17.17 2.42 -1.46
CA CYS A 35 -17.51 2.48 -2.88
C CYS A 35 -17.92 1.10 -3.41
N PHE A 36 -19.08 0.99 -4.06
CA PHE A 36 -19.57 -0.28 -4.64
C PHE A 36 -18.70 -0.79 -5.82
N TYR A 37 -17.90 0.09 -6.40
CA TYR A 37 -16.99 -0.19 -7.52
C TYR A 37 -15.52 -0.35 -7.07
N CYS A 38 -15.25 -0.43 -5.76
CA CYS A 38 -13.90 -0.67 -5.28
C CYS A 38 -13.44 -2.08 -5.69
N ASP A 39 -12.32 -2.17 -6.37
CA ASP A 39 -11.69 -3.43 -6.79
C ASP A 39 -10.84 -4.07 -5.68
N THR A 40 -10.47 -3.30 -4.65
CA THR A 40 -9.57 -3.71 -3.57
C THR A 40 -10.30 -3.69 -2.21
N LEU A 41 -11.38 -4.46 -2.10
CA LEU A 41 -12.26 -4.48 -0.93
C LEU A 41 -11.53 -4.91 0.36
N ASP A 42 -10.53 -5.79 0.25
CA ASP A 42 -9.80 -6.34 1.39
C ASP A 42 -8.95 -5.30 2.13
N ALA A 43 -8.58 -4.20 1.48
CA ALA A 43 -7.81 -3.11 2.09
C ALA A 43 -8.70 -2.05 2.79
N LEU A 44 -10.03 -2.12 2.65
CA LEU A 44 -10.95 -1.12 3.22
C LEU A 44 -11.01 -1.14 4.76
N PRO A 45 -11.02 -2.30 5.45
CA PRO A 45 -11.04 -2.32 6.92
C PRO A 45 -9.80 -1.67 7.53
N LEU A 46 -9.98 -0.91 8.61
CA LEU A 46 -8.88 -0.27 9.35
C LEU A 46 -7.93 -1.28 9.98
N ASP A 47 -8.42 -2.49 10.26
CA ASP A 47 -7.66 -3.61 10.79
C ASP A 47 -7.16 -4.57 9.70
N SER A 48 -7.26 -4.20 8.42
CA SER A 48 -6.56 -4.87 7.32
C SER A 48 -5.05 -4.60 7.40
N GLY A 49 -4.23 -5.56 6.98
CA GLY A 49 -2.76 -5.44 7.04
C GLY A 49 -2.13 -5.58 8.43
N LYS A 50 -0.86 -5.17 8.54
CA LYS A 50 -0.05 -5.26 9.78
C LYS A 50 0.34 -3.87 10.28
N GLU A 51 0.29 -3.69 11.60
CA GLU A 51 0.69 -2.44 12.26
C GLU A 51 2.21 -2.34 12.40
N TYR A 52 2.73 -1.15 12.10
CA TYR A 52 4.14 -0.79 12.20
C TYR A 52 4.27 0.58 12.87
N SER A 53 5.38 0.81 13.57
CA SER A 53 5.85 2.18 13.80
C SER A 53 6.28 2.83 12.49
N ILE A 54 6.33 4.17 12.46
CA ILE A 54 6.79 4.89 11.25
C ILE A 54 8.20 4.48 10.83
N ASN A 55 9.11 4.31 11.80
CA ASN A 55 10.48 3.91 11.49
C ASN A 55 10.53 2.51 10.88
N GLU A 56 9.80 1.54 11.44
CA GLU A 56 9.73 0.18 10.87
C GLU A 56 9.13 0.16 9.46
N ALA A 57 8.13 1.02 9.19
CA ALA A 57 7.55 1.14 7.86
C ALA A 57 8.55 1.72 6.84
N CYS A 58 9.30 2.77 7.22
CA CYS A 58 10.37 3.32 6.39
C CYS A 58 11.47 2.28 6.12
N ASP A 59 11.95 1.60 7.16
CA ASP A 59 12.95 0.54 7.02
C ASP A 59 12.47 -0.59 6.09
N LEU A 60 11.17 -0.91 6.12
CA LEU A 60 10.59 -1.92 5.24
C LEU A 60 10.55 -1.44 3.79
N ILE A 61 10.19 -0.18 3.55
CA ILE A 61 10.18 0.42 2.21
C ILE A 61 11.60 0.43 1.63
N ASP A 62 12.60 0.88 2.40
CA ASP A 62 13.99 0.95 1.96
C ASP A 62 14.55 -0.44 1.63
N LYS A 63 14.19 -1.47 2.40
CA LYS A 63 14.60 -2.86 2.13
C LYS A 63 13.98 -3.45 0.87
N ASN A 64 12.82 -2.96 0.45
CA ASN A 64 12.11 -3.43 -0.75
C ASN A 64 12.39 -2.53 -1.97
N LEU A 65 13.06 -1.40 -1.79
CA LEU A 65 13.51 -0.53 -2.87
C LEU A 65 14.68 -1.21 -3.60
N GLN A 66 14.43 -1.73 -4.81
CA GLN A 66 15.42 -2.42 -5.66
C GLN A 66 15.92 -1.53 -6.80
#